data_AF-A0A530CBU9-F1
#
_entry.id   AF-A0A530CBU9-F1
#
_cell.length_a   1.000
_cell.length_b   1.000
_cell.length_c   1.000
_cell.angle_alpha   90.00
_cell.angle_beta   90.00
_cell.angle_gamma   90.00
#
_symmetry.space_group_name_H-M   'P 1'
#
loop_
_entity.id
_entity.type
_entity.pdbx_description
1 polymer ?
#
loop_
_entity_poly.entity_id
_entity_poly.type
_entity_poly.pdbx_seq_one_letter_code
_entity_poly.pdbx_strand_id
1 'polypeptide(L)' 'MAWREENPIAYKAQNAVSNAVRDGRLFKQPCEFCGDDEVHAHHRDYTKPLEVVWLCPKCHHRLHALFPELEGKKRAG' A
#
# COMPACT_ATOMS: atom_id res chain seq x y z
N MET A 1 -18.26 -4.30 6.29
CA MET A 1 -18.36 -2.82 6.18
C MET A 1 -17.55 -2.13 7.27
N ALA A 2 -17.60 -2.62 8.52
CA ALA A 2 -16.85 -2.09 9.68
C ALA A 2 -15.40 -1.65 9.44
N TRP A 3 -14.58 -2.46 8.75
CA TRP A 3 -13.16 -2.12 8.53
C TRP A 3 -12.95 -0.76 7.83
N ARG A 4 -13.81 -0.40 6.85
CA ARG A 4 -13.68 0.87 6.11
C ARG A 4 -14.01 2.07 7.01
N GLU A 5 -14.98 1.90 7.89
CA GLU A 5 -15.41 2.93 8.85
C GLU A 5 -14.38 3.11 9.97
N GLU A 6 -13.74 2.00 10.38
CA GLU A 6 -12.67 2.00 11.38
C GLU A 6 -11.31 2.46 10.82
N ASN A 7 -11.08 2.34 9.51
CA ASN A 7 -9.81 2.67 8.85
C ASN A 7 -10.01 3.64 7.66
N PRO A 8 -10.63 4.82 7.86
CA PRO A 8 -11.00 5.72 6.77
C PRO A 8 -9.78 6.28 6.03
N ILE A 9 -8.65 6.50 6.72
CA ILE A 9 -7.41 7.01 6.10
C ILE A 9 -6.79 5.93 5.20
N ALA A 10 -6.66 4.69 5.69
CA ALA A 10 -6.14 3.59 4.89
C ALA A 10 -7.02 3.29 3.68
N TYR A 11 -8.35 3.32 3.85
CA TYR A 11 -9.29 3.14 2.76
C TYR A 11 -9.16 4.23 1.69
N LYS A 12 -9.06 5.51 2.09
CA LYS A 12 -8.83 6.63 1.16
C LYS A 12 -7.51 6.48 0.41
N ALA A 13 -6.45 6.06 1.08
CA ALA A 13 -5.14 5.87 0.47
C ALA A 13 -5.12 4.74 -0.55
N GLN A 14 -5.76 3.61 -0.27
CA GLN A 14 -5.93 2.53 -1.23
C GLN A 14 -6.69 3.00 -2.47
N ASN A 15 -7.81 3.70 -2.29
CA ASN A 15 -8.58 4.25 -3.41
C ASN A 15 -7.78 5.27 -4.22
N ALA A 16 -6.97 6.11 -3.58
CA ALA A 16 -6.14 7.08 -4.26
C ALA A 16 -5.09 6.42 -5.16
N VAL A 17 -4.45 5.32 -4.72
CA VAL A 17 -3.56 4.50 -5.56
C VAL A 17 -4.35 3.92 -6.73
N SER A 18 -5.47 3.25 -6.47
CA SER A 18 -6.28 2.63 -7.54
C SER A 18 -6.72 3.65 -8.59
N ASN A 19 -7.15 4.83 -8.16
CA ASN A 19 -7.52 5.93 -9.06
C ASN A 19 -6.31 6.44 -9.84
N ALA A 20 -5.18 6.68 -9.19
CA ALA A 20 -3.97 7.17 -9.86
C ALA A 20 -3.45 6.16 -10.90
N VAL A 21 -3.53 4.86 -10.61
CA VAL A 21 -3.18 3.81 -11.59
C VAL A 21 -4.14 3.79 -12.76
N ARG A 22 -5.45 3.81 -12.49
CA ARG A 22 -6.47 3.85 -13.54
C ARG A 22 -6.33 5.09 -14.44
N ASP A 23 -6.03 6.24 -13.84
CA ASP A 23 -5.91 7.52 -14.53
C ASP A 23 -4.52 7.71 -15.18
N GLY A 24 -3.60 6.74 -15.07
CA GLY A 24 -2.24 6.82 -15.65
C GLY A 24 -1.30 7.82 -14.95
N ARG A 25 -1.62 8.25 -13.73
CA ARG A 25 -0.79 9.16 -12.91
C ARG A 25 0.20 8.42 -12.02
N LEU A 26 0.00 7.13 -11.81
CA LEU A 26 0.89 6.27 -11.06
C LEU A 26 1.01 4.93 -11.80
N PHE A 27 2.23 4.43 -11.95
CA PHE A 27 2.47 3.17 -12.66
C PHE A 27 2.90 2.11 -11.67
N LYS A 28 2.26 0.93 -11.74
CA LYS A 28 2.73 -0.24 -11.00
C LYS A 28 4.16 -0.55 -11.43
N GLN A 29 5.02 -0.82 -10.46
CA GLN A 29 6.35 -1.37 -10.70
C GLN A 29 6.37 -2.85 -10.30
N PRO A 30 7.31 -3.64 -10.82
CA PRO A 30 7.56 -4.98 -10.30
C PRO A 30 7.87 -4.94 -8.80
N CYS A 31 7.71 -6.08 -8.14
CA CYS A 31 7.99 -6.23 -6.72
C CYS A 31 9.43 -5.81 -6.40
N GLU A 32 9.60 -4.86 -5.47
CA GLU A 32 10.91 -4.34 -5.06
C GLU A 32 11.88 -5.44 -4.59
N PHE A 33 11.37 -6.56 -4.07
CA PHE A 33 12.20 -7.64 -3.53
C PHE A 33 12.45 -8.80 -4.47
N CYS A 34 11.56 -9.07 -5.43
CA CYS A 34 11.68 -10.27 -6.26
C CYS A 34 11.36 -10.08 -7.75
N GLY A 35 10.96 -8.88 -8.17
CA GLY A 35 10.69 -8.56 -9.58
C GLY A 35 9.40 -9.16 -10.15
N ASP A 36 8.52 -9.72 -9.33
CA ASP A 36 7.21 -10.23 -9.76
C ASP A 36 6.28 -9.07 -10.15
N ASP A 37 5.52 -9.21 -11.24
CA ASP A 37 4.60 -8.18 -11.74
C ASP A 37 3.23 -8.19 -11.03
N GLU A 38 2.87 -9.28 -10.34
CA GLU A 38 1.65 -9.34 -9.53
C GLU A 38 1.88 -8.63 -8.20
N VAL A 39 1.60 -7.32 -8.18
CA VAL A 39 1.92 -6.45 -7.04
C VAL A 39 0.72 -5.76 -6.39
N HIS A 40 0.87 -5.54 -5.08
CA HIS A 40 0.07 -4.65 -4.26
C HIS A 40 0.88 -3.42 -3.85
N ALA A 41 0.18 -2.32 -3.60
CA ALA A 41 0.78 -1.14 -3.00
C ALA A 41 0.94 -1.36 -1.49
N HIS A 42 2.17 -1.31 -1.02
CA HIS A 42 2.50 -1.25 0.39
C HIS A 42 2.65 0.22 0.82
N HIS A 43 1.78 0.66 1.72
CA HIS A 43 1.83 1.99 2.33
C HIS A 43 2.65 1.94 3.61
N ARG A 44 3.73 2.74 3.69
CA ARG A 44 4.44 3.00 4.96
C ARG A 44 3.78 4.13 5.76
N ASP A 45 3.15 5.07 5.05
CA ASP A 45 2.39 6.17 5.62
C ASP A 45 1.12 6.36 4.81
N TYR A 46 -0.03 5.99 5.38
CA TYR A 46 -1.32 6.15 4.70
C TYR A 46 -1.75 7.61 4.55
N THR A 47 -1.09 8.58 5.21
CA THR A 47 -1.30 10.01 4.97
C THR A 47 -0.65 10.49 3.67
N LYS A 48 0.25 9.69 3.11
CA LYS A 48 0.93 9.93 1.83
C LYS A 48 0.51 8.89 0.79
N PRO A 49 -0.71 8.99 0.26
CA PRO A 49 -1.38 7.86 -0.38
C PRO A 49 -0.70 7.34 -1.65
N LEU A 50 0.08 8.17 -2.33
CA LEU A 50 0.79 7.81 -3.56
C LEU A 50 2.27 7.44 -3.32
N GLU A 51 2.79 7.63 -2.11
CA GLU A 51 4.13 7.17 -1.72
C GLU A 51 4.04 5.70 -1.29
N VAL A 52 4.10 4.81 -2.28
CA VAL A 52 3.95 3.37 -2.10
C VAL A 52 5.16 2.60 -2.60
N VAL A 53 5.39 1.44 -1.98
CA VAL A 53 6.32 0.43 -2.51
C VAL A 53 5.49 -0.68 -3.15
N TRP A 54 5.87 -1.12 -4.34
CA TRP A 54 5.20 -2.23 -5.00
C TRP A 54 5.79 -3.55 -4.52
N LEU A 55 4.94 -4.41 -3.95
CA LEU A 55 5.34 -5.71 -3.44
C LEU A 55 4.36 -6.78 -3.89
N CYS A 56 4.86 -7.94 -4.28
CA CYS A 56 4.00 -9.09 -4.49
C CYS A 56 3.40 -9.56 -3.16
N PRO A 57 2.25 -10.28 -3.18
CA PRO A 57 1.58 -10.72 -1.96
C PRO A 57 2.51 -11.44 -0.98
N LYS A 58 3.34 -12.37 -1.50
CA LYS A 58 4.30 -13.14 -0.68
C LYS A 58 5.31 -12.24 0.03
N CYS A 59 5.91 -11.30 -0.68
CA CYS A 59 6.89 -10.38 -0.13
C CYS A 59 6.26 -9.38 0.85
N HIS A 60 5.03 -8.94 0.55
CA HIS A 60 4.28 -8.02 1.39
C HIS A 60 3.94 -8.66 2.76
N HIS A 61 3.41 -9.89 2.77
CA HIS A 61 3.13 -10.62 4.01
C HIS A 61 4.40 -10.91 4.80
N ARG A 62 5.50 -11.28 4.14
CA ARG A 62 6.78 -11.52 4.79
C ARG A 62 7.33 -10.25 5.45
N LEU A 63 7.18 -9.09 4.80
CA LEU A 63 7.60 -7.80 5.36
C LEU A 63 6.88 -7.54 6.69
N HIS A 64 5.54 -7.64 6.72
CA HIS A 64 4.75 -7.42 7.94
C HIS A 64 5.04 -8.46 9.04
N ALA A 65 5.33 -9.71 8.66
CA ALA A 65 5.67 -10.75 9.63
C ALA A 65 7.04 -10.53 10.29
N LEU A 66 8.02 -10.03 9.53
CA LEU A 66 9.37 -9.77 10.04
C LEU A 66 9.51 -8.41 10.73
N PHE A 67 8.73 -7.43 10.26
CA PHE A 67 8.77 -6.05 10.72
C PHE A 67 7.34 -5.51 10.92
N PRO A 68 6.63 -5.93 11.99
CA PRO A 68 5.27 -5.47 12.27
C PRO A 68 5.16 -3.95 12.40
N GLU A 69 6.24 -3.26 12.78
CA GLU A 69 6.34 -1.80 12.86
C GLU A 69 6.24 -1.09 11.51
N LEU A 70 6.41 -1.83 10.40
CA LEU A 70 6.22 -1.32 9.04
C LEU A 70 4.76 -1.44 8.56
N GLU A 71 3.83 -1.87 9.42
CA GLU A 71 2.41 -1.64 9.17
C GLU A 71 2.15 -0.14 9.06
N GLY A 72 1.65 0.30 7.89
CA GLY A 72 1.61 1.72 7.53
C GLY A 72 0.97 2.63 8.58
N LYS A 73 1.58 3.79 8.82
CA LYS A 73 1.06 4.80 9.76
C LYS A 73 -0.30 5.29 9.29
N LYS A 74 -1.34 5.14 10.13
CA LYS A 74 -2.74 5.45 9.77
C LYS A 74 -3.21 6.85 10.23
N ARG A 75 -2.36 7.66 10.85
CA ARG A 75 -2.72 8.98 11.42
C ARG A 75 -1.59 9.99 11.21
N ALA A 76 -1.95 11.24 10.94
CA ALA A 76 -1.00 12.34 11.03
C ALA A 76 -0.58 12.50 12.50
N GLY A 77 0.73 12.66 12.73
CA GLY A 77 1.25 13.07 14.04
C GLY A 77 1.19 14.58 14.17
#